data_AF-A0AAW9SNI1-F1
#
_entry.id   AF-A0AAW9SNI1-F1
#
_cell.length_a   1.000
_cell.length_b   1.000
_cell.length_c   1.000
_cell.angle_alpha   90.00
_cell.angle_beta   90.00
_cell.angle_gamma   90.00
#
_symmetry.space_group_name_H-M   'P 1'
#
loop_
_entity.id
_entity.type
_entity.pdbx_description
1 polymer ?
#
loop_
_entity_poly.entity_id
_entity_poly.type
_entity_poly.pdbx_seq_one_letter_code
_entity_poly.pdbx_strand_id
1 'polypeptide(L)' 'MSIDVPSGMDADTGEYPGYGQETPLDSCILANMTVTFHRPKAGHLAGHGPAACGKLIVKDIGL' A
#
# COMPACT_ATOMS: atom_id res chain seq x y z
N MET A 1 -7.57 5.52 -5.59
CA MET A 1 -6.66 6.42 -4.85
C MET A 1 -6.70 6.05 -3.39
N SER A 2 -5.54 5.96 -2.74
CA SER A 2 -5.42 5.74 -1.30
C SER A 2 -4.64 6.85 -0.63
N ILE A 3 -5.00 7.14 0.62
CA ILE A 3 -4.27 8.06 1.49
C ILE A 3 -3.51 7.22 2.49
N ASP A 4 -2.23 7.53 2.60
CA ASP A 4 -1.20 6.84 3.35
C ASP A 4 -0.85 5.42 2.90
N VAL A 5 -1.79 4.48 2.95
CA VAL A 5 -1.62 3.06 2.60
C VAL A 5 -2.93 2.54 1.98
N PRO A 6 -2.91 1.65 0.97
CA PRO A 6 -4.10 0.91 0.56
C PRO A 6 -4.79 0.26 1.76
N SER A 7 -6.09 0.51 1.93
CA SER A 7 -6.84 -0.01 3.08
C SER A 7 -6.84 -1.53 3.09
N GLY A 8 -6.55 -2.11 4.27
CA GLY A 8 -6.44 -3.56 4.45
C GLY A 8 -5.05 -4.14 4.20
N MET A 9 -4.10 -3.35 3.66
CA MET A 9 -2.72 -3.77 3.50
C MET A 9 -1.90 -3.47 4.75
N ASP A 10 -1.03 -4.40 5.13
CA ASP A 10 -0.04 -4.23 6.17
C ASP A 10 1.08 -3.27 5.68
N ALA A 11 1.33 -2.22 6.46
CA ALA A 11 2.24 -1.14 6.11
C ALA A 11 3.72 -1.54 6.12
N ASP A 12 4.10 -2.61 6.82
CA ASP A 12 5.49 -3.03 7.00
C ASP A 12 5.87 -4.13 5.99
N THR A 13 4.92 -5.00 5.66
CA THR A 13 5.15 -6.17 4.80
C THR A 13 4.61 -6.00 3.39
N GLY A 14 3.55 -5.20 3.22
CA GLY A 14 2.83 -5.09 1.94
C GLY A 14 1.90 -6.28 1.67
N GLU A 15 1.62 -7.11 2.68
CA GLU A 15 0.67 -8.21 2.59
C GLU A 15 -0.75 -7.77 2.96
N TYR A 16 -1.75 -8.53 2.53
CA TYR A 16 -3.13 -8.37 2.99
C TYR A 16 -3.46 -9.48 4.00
N PRO A 17 -3.50 -9.18 5.31
CA PRO A 17 -3.77 -10.18 6.33
C PRO A 17 -5.11 -10.87 6.10
N GLY A 18 -5.13 -12.20 6.24
CA GLY A 18 -6.32 -13.02 6.01
C GLY A 18 -6.49 -13.53 4.58
N TYR A 19 -5.70 -13.08 3.61
CA TYR A 19 -5.79 -13.49 2.21
C TYR A 19 -4.73 -14.53 1.78
N GLY A 20 -4.05 -15.19 2.73
CA GLY A 20 -2.97 -16.14 2.43
C GLY A 20 -3.38 -17.43 1.69
N GLN A 21 -4.67 -17.64 1.43
CA GLN A 21 -5.20 -18.74 0.62
C GLN A 21 -5.89 -18.26 -0.66
N GLU A 22 -5.89 -16.95 -0.91
CA GLU A 22 -6.53 -16.29 -2.05
C GLU A 22 -5.47 -15.50 -2.84
N THR A 23 -5.89 -14.87 -3.94
CA THR A 23 -5.11 -13.90 -4.69
C THR A 23 -5.49 -12.48 -4.24
N PRO A 24 -4.74 -11.84 -3.32
CA PRO A 24 -5.18 -10.58 -2.70
C PRO A 24 -5.44 -9.46 -3.70
N LEU A 25 -4.71 -9.44 -4.82
CA LEU A 25 -4.87 -8.42 -5.86
C LEU A 25 -6.22 -8.49 -6.60
N ASP A 26 -6.97 -9.59 -6.50
CA ASP A 26 -8.28 -9.74 -7.16
C ASP A 26 -9.43 -9.23 -6.28
N SER A 27 -9.24 -9.19 -4.96
CA SER A 27 -10.30 -8.93 -3.97
C SER A 27 -10.02 -7.71 -3.08
N CYS A 28 -8.76 -7.31 -2.93
CA CYS A 28 -8.34 -6.19 -2.09
C CYS A 28 -8.24 -4.87 -2.87
N ILE A 29 -8.07 -3.78 -2.13
CA ILE A 29 -7.95 -2.44 -2.72
C ILE A 29 -6.65 -2.30 -3.51
N LEU A 30 -6.79 -2.06 -4.82
CA LEU A 30 -5.71 -1.57 -5.68
C LEU A 30 -5.90 -0.09 -5.98
N ALA A 31 -4.97 0.72 -5.50
CA ALA A 31 -4.93 2.13 -5.79
C ALA A 31 -4.15 2.38 -7.09
N ASN A 32 -4.76 3.14 -7.99
CA ASN A 32 -4.03 3.75 -9.11
C ASN A 32 -2.98 4.78 -8.65
N MET A 33 -3.15 5.36 -7.45
CA MET A 33 -2.23 6.29 -6.82
C MET A 33 -2.38 6.26 -5.30
N THR A 34 -1.27 6.24 -4.58
CA THR A 34 -1.19 6.36 -3.13
C THR A 34 -0.38 7.59 -2.74
N VAL A 35 -0.95 8.46 -1.91
CA VAL A 35 -0.24 9.60 -1.32
C VAL A 35 0.11 9.24 0.12
N THR A 36 1.39 9.06 0.42
CA THR A 36 1.89 8.78 1.79
C THR A 36 2.66 9.96 2.35
N PHE A 37 2.87 9.95 3.66
CA PHE A 37 3.47 11.07 4.38
C PHE A 37 4.86 10.72 4.92
N HIS A 38 5.72 11.73 5.02
CA HIS A 38 7.09 11.68 5.55
C HIS A 38 8.07 10.80 4.75
N ARG A 39 7.79 9.50 4.56
CA ARG A 39 8.60 8.56 3.78
C ARG A 39 7.76 7.38 3.28
N PRO A 40 8.21 6.64 2.25
CA PRO A 40 7.62 5.36 1.92
C PRO A 40 7.67 4.41 3.12
N LYS A 41 6.56 3.74 3.39
CA LYS A 41 6.53 2.58 4.28
C LYS A 41 7.10 1.36 3.56
N ALA A 42 7.64 0.40 4.30
CA ALA A 42 8.27 -0.79 3.71
C ALA A 42 7.28 -1.58 2.85
N GLY A 43 6.04 -1.71 3.31
CA GLY A 43 4.94 -2.36 2.61
C GLY A 43 4.47 -1.65 1.35
N HIS A 44 4.93 -0.42 1.03
CA HIS A 44 4.71 0.15 -0.30
C HIS A 44 5.68 -0.41 -1.36
N LEU A 45 6.81 -0.95 -0.90
CA LEU A 45 7.91 -1.39 -1.74
C LEU A 45 8.11 -2.91 -1.70
N ALA A 46 7.43 -3.59 -0.77
CA ALA A 46 7.49 -5.02 -0.53
C ALA A 46 6.13 -5.69 -0.72
N GLY A 47 6.11 -7.02 -0.75
CA GLY A 47 4.90 -7.83 -0.90
C GLY A 47 4.07 -7.41 -2.12
N HIS A 48 2.77 -7.22 -1.90
CA HIS A 48 1.82 -6.73 -2.90
C HIS A 48 1.84 -5.20 -3.06
N GLY A 49 2.56 -4.48 -2.19
CA GLY A 49 2.67 -3.03 -2.16
C GLY A 49 2.90 -2.33 -3.50
N PRO A 50 3.94 -2.72 -4.27
CA PRO A 50 4.23 -2.09 -5.55
C PRO A 50 3.06 -2.17 -6.55
N ALA A 51 2.31 -3.26 -6.53
CA ALA A 51 1.13 -3.43 -7.37
C ALA A 51 -0.10 -2.69 -6.78
N ALA A 52 -0.29 -2.77 -5.47
CA ALA A 52 -1.42 -2.19 -4.75
C ALA A 52 -1.39 -0.66 -4.66
N CYS A 53 -0.22 -0.04 -4.62
CA CYS A 53 -0.09 1.41 -4.46
C CYS A 53 -0.20 2.20 -5.78
N GLY A 54 0.03 1.54 -6.92
CA GLY A 54 0.15 2.23 -8.20
C GLY A 54 1.20 3.34 -8.13
N LYS A 55 0.84 4.57 -8.53
CA LYS A 55 1.75 5.71 -8.37
C LYS A 55 1.89 6.10 -6.90
N LEU A 56 3.08 5.89 -6.33
CA LEU A 56 3.40 6.34 -4.97
C LEU A 56 3.92 7.79 -4.97
N ILE A 57 3.28 8.65 -4.17
CA ILE A 57 3.69 10.04 -3.95
C ILE A 57 3.95 10.24 -2.47
N VAL A 58 5.14 10.71 -2.11
CA VAL A 58 5.46 11.09 -0.72
C VAL A 58 5.21 12.59 -0.56
N LYS A 59 4.44 12.97 0.44
CA LYS A 59 4.19 14.35 0.84
C LYS A 59 4.74 14.64 2.22
N ASP A 60 5.40 15.78 2.34
CA ASP A 60 5.83 16.29 3.63
C ASP A 60 4.62 16.82 4.42
N ILE A 61 4.69 16.67 5.74
CA ILE A 61 3.71 17.16 6.72
C ILE A 61 4.37 18.07 7.78
N GLY A 62 5.65 18.44 7.59
CA GLY A 62 6.40 19.36 8.46
C GLY A 62 7.19 18.67 9.58
N LEU A 63 7.76 17.49 9.31
CA LEU A 63 8.64 16.76 10.24
C LEU A 63 10.12 17.05 10.01
#